data_AF-A0A8T8KEX0-F1
#
_entry.id   AF-A0A8T8KEX0-F1
#
_cell.length_a   1.000
_cell.length_b   1.000
_cell.length_c   1.000
_cell.angle_alpha   90.00
_cell.angle_beta   90.00
_cell.angle_gamma   90.00
#
_symmetry.space_group_name_H-M   'P 1'
#
loop_
_entity.id
_entity.type
_entity.pdbx_description
1 polymer ?
#
loop_
_entity_poly.entity_id
_entity_poly.type
_entity_poly.pdbx_seq_one_letter_code
_entity_poly.pdbx_strand_id
1 'polypeptide(L)'
;MSFPYHTVPDGSAALPHHYVTATLAALVPILIVWDNYPQREPWIALCGVLGGLVSFGMIWPRYPVIGASLTLVANAVVLLAPFRPGWREWPRRHAVAVVVLALVAADDSLQHALGWHTPIDSAWKAGGRTTVTHLGELVAQAL
;
A
#
# COMPACT_ATOMS: atom_id res chain seq x y z
N MET A 1 -3.18 24.34 3.58
CA MET A 1 -3.30 23.01 2.93
C MET A 1 -4.58 22.37 3.42
N SER A 2 -5.40 21.81 2.53
CA SER A 2 -6.58 21.02 2.90
C SER A 2 -6.17 19.57 3.16
N PHE A 3 -6.87 18.90 4.07
CA PHE A 3 -6.74 17.47 4.29
C PHE A 3 -8.02 16.74 3.84
N PRO A 4 -7.92 15.65 3.05
CA PRO A 4 -6.70 15.23 2.34
C PRO A 4 -6.28 16.24 1.27
N TYR A 5 -5.01 16.19 0.85
CA TYR A 5 -4.50 17.00 -0.26
C TYR A 5 -5.28 16.72 -1.55
N HIS A 6 -5.58 15.45 -1.81
CA HIS A 6 -6.47 15.01 -2.89
C HIS A 6 -7.80 14.49 -2.33
N THR A 7 -8.93 15.12 -2.71
CA THR A 7 -10.28 14.66 -2.33
C THR A 7 -10.54 13.24 -2.79
N VAL A 8 -10.12 12.91 -4.01
CA VAL A 8 -10.03 11.54 -4.54
C VAL A 8 -8.61 11.38 -5.10
N PRO A 9 -7.83 10.36 -4.70
CA PRO A 9 -6.49 10.11 -5.24
C PRO A 9 -6.52 10.06 -6.77
N ASP A 10 -5.87 11.04 -7.42
CA ASP A 10 -5.82 11.24 -8.87
C ASP A 10 -7.16 11.08 -9.63
N GLY A 11 -8.27 11.39 -8.96
CA GLY A 11 -9.62 11.25 -9.54
C GLY A 11 -10.16 9.81 -9.62
N SER A 12 -9.37 8.80 -9.26
CA SER A 12 -9.80 7.40 -9.14
C SER A 12 -8.89 6.64 -8.18
N ALA A 13 -9.38 6.25 -7.00
CA ALA A 13 -8.60 5.47 -6.05
C ALA A 13 -8.30 4.03 -6.53
N ALA A 14 -8.99 3.54 -7.57
CA ALA A 14 -8.83 2.16 -8.02
C ALA A 14 -7.63 1.96 -8.95
N LEU A 15 -7.31 2.95 -9.81
CA LEU A 15 -6.33 2.78 -10.88
C LEU A 15 -5.71 4.12 -11.31
N PRO A 16 -4.39 4.17 -11.61
CA PRO A 16 -3.32 3.25 -11.21
C PRO A 16 -2.57 3.78 -9.99
N HIS A 17 -2.81 3.20 -8.81
CA HIS A 17 -2.16 3.59 -7.54
C HIS A 17 -1.19 2.52 -7.07
N HIS A 18 0.07 2.90 -6.78
CA HIS A 18 1.03 1.96 -6.20
C HIS A 18 0.65 1.56 -4.77
N TYR A 19 -0.20 2.32 -4.09
CA TYR A 19 -0.86 1.90 -2.86
C TYR A 19 -1.57 0.56 -3.02
N VAL A 20 -2.47 0.46 -4.00
CA VAL A 20 -3.33 -0.72 -4.21
C VAL A 20 -2.49 -1.91 -4.63
N THR A 21 -1.56 -1.73 -5.56
CA THR A 21 -0.71 -2.83 -6.04
C THR A 21 0.25 -3.33 -4.96
N ALA A 22 0.87 -2.44 -4.18
CA ALA A 22 1.77 -2.83 -3.10
C ALA A 22 1.03 -3.50 -1.93
N THR A 23 -0.14 -3.00 -1.55
CA THR A 23 -0.96 -3.62 -0.49
C THR A 23 -1.51 -4.99 -0.91
N LEU A 24 -1.96 -5.15 -2.15
CA LEU A 24 -2.32 -6.46 -2.71
C LEU A 24 -1.12 -7.41 -2.72
N ALA A 25 0.06 -6.96 -3.17
CA ALA A 25 1.27 -7.77 -3.17
C ALA A 25 1.70 -8.18 -1.75
N ALA A 26 1.47 -7.33 -0.75
CA ALA A 26 1.81 -7.62 0.65
C ALA A 26 0.98 -8.77 1.24
N LEU A 27 -0.21 -9.05 0.70
CA LEU A 27 -1.01 -10.22 1.10
C LEU A 27 -0.26 -11.53 0.85
N VAL A 28 0.56 -11.63 -0.20
CA VAL A 28 1.26 -12.87 -0.55
C VAL A 28 2.21 -13.34 0.57
N PRO A 29 3.23 -12.58 1.00
CA PRO A 29 4.10 -12.99 2.11
C PRO A 29 3.34 -13.13 3.42
N ILE A 30 2.29 -12.35 3.68
CA ILE A 30 1.44 -12.47 4.86
C ILE A 30 0.71 -13.83 4.89
N LEU A 31 0.11 -14.23 3.78
CA LEU A 31 -0.61 -15.50 3.67
C LEU A 31 0.34 -16.70 3.69
N ILE A 32 1.57 -16.56 3.18
CA ILE A 32 2.61 -17.62 3.26
C ILE A 32 3.01 -17.90 4.72
N VAL A 33 3.14 -16.86 5.55
CA VAL A 33 3.54 -17.02 6.96
C VAL A 33 2.36 -17.23 7.89
N TRP A 34 1.12 -17.20 7.38
CA TRP A 34 -0.05 -17.45 8.19
C TRP A 34 -0.04 -18.90 8.69
N ASP A 35 -0.06 -19.05 10.01
CA ASP A 35 -0.16 -20.34 10.70
C ASP A 35 -1.32 -20.33 11.71
N ASN A 36 -1.57 -21.47 12.37
CA ASN A 36 -2.59 -21.60 13.43
C ASN A 36 -2.00 -21.39 14.83
N TYR A 37 -0.97 -20.54 14.97
CA TYR A 37 -0.36 -20.22 16.26
C TYR A 37 -0.71 -18.77 16.67
N PRO A 38 -1.60 -18.56 17.66
CA PRO A 38 -2.14 -17.23 17.97
C PRO A 38 -1.11 -16.12 18.24
N GLN A 39 0.08 -16.49 18.72
CA GLN A 39 1.15 -15.54 19.02
C GLN A 39 1.98 -15.14 17.79
N ARG A 40 2.03 -15.99 16.76
CA ARG A 40 2.83 -15.83 15.52
C ARG A 40 2.03 -15.31 14.33
N GLU A 41 0.71 -15.43 14.42
CA GLU A 41 -0.21 -15.03 13.38
C GLU A 41 0.03 -13.59 12.87
N PRO A 42 -0.04 -13.38 11.55
CA PRO A 42 0.18 -12.10 10.92
C PRO A 42 -1.00 -11.13 11.03
N TRP A 43 -1.92 -11.33 11.99
CA TRP A 43 -3.20 -10.64 12.01
C TRP A 43 -3.05 -9.12 12.05
N ILE A 44 -2.05 -8.54 12.73
CA ILE A 44 -1.83 -7.08 12.74
C ILE A 44 -1.53 -6.57 11.33
N ALA A 45 -0.57 -7.20 10.65
CA ALA A 45 -0.19 -6.82 9.30
C ALA A 45 -1.33 -7.08 8.31
N LEU A 46 -2.04 -8.20 8.45
CA LEU A 46 -3.22 -8.49 7.64
C LEU A 46 -4.32 -7.45 7.83
N CYS A 47 -4.71 -7.14 9.08
CA CYS A 47 -5.73 -6.15 9.36
C CYS A 47 -5.33 -4.77 8.85
N GLY A 48 -4.05 -4.41 8.95
CA GLY A 48 -3.51 -3.19 8.35
C GLY A 48 -3.64 -3.20 6.82
N VAL A 49 -3.23 -4.27 6.14
CA VAL A 49 -3.33 -4.38 4.68
C VAL A 49 -4.78 -4.38 4.19
N LEU A 50 -5.66 -5.20 4.78
CA LEU A 50 -7.07 -5.26 4.40
C LEU A 50 -7.81 -3.97 4.73
N GLY A 51 -7.55 -3.39 5.91
CA GLY A 51 -8.09 -2.09 6.31
C GLY A 51 -7.62 -0.97 5.38
N GLY A 52 -6.37 -1.03 4.92
CA GLY A 52 -5.80 -0.13 3.92
C GLY A 52 -6.52 -0.22 2.58
N LEU A 53 -6.68 -1.43 2.04
CA LEU A 53 -7.40 -1.67 0.78
C LEU A 53 -8.84 -1.15 0.83
N VAL A 54 -9.57 -1.43 1.91
CA VAL A 54 -10.95 -0.96 2.09
C VAL A 54 -11.00 0.55 2.24
N SER A 55 -10.15 1.13 3.08
CA SER A 55 -10.15 2.57 3.33
C SER A 55 -9.76 3.38 2.10
N PHE A 56 -8.69 2.99 1.40
CA PHE A 56 -8.24 3.66 0.19
C PHE A 56 -9.20 3.44 -0.98
N GLY A 57 -9.54 2.19 -1.29
CA GLY A 57 -10.29 1.85 -2.49
C GLY A 57 -11.79 2.11 -2.38
N MET A 58 -12.40 2.00 -1.19
CA MET A 58 -13.86 2.03 -1.02
C MET A 58 -14.37 3.23 -0.21
N ILE A 59 -13.65 3.63 0.84
CA ILE A 59 -14.11 4.69 1.77
C ILE A 59 -13.66 6.07 1.26
N TRP A 60 -12.39 6.25 0.92
CA TRP A 60 -11.82 7.55 0.54
C TRP A 60 -12.59 8.23 -0.61
N PRO A 61 -12.98 7.54 -1.70
CA PRO A 61 -13.72 8.17 -2.79
C PRO A 61 -15.07 8.76 -2.38
N ARG A 62 -15.68 8.28 -1.28
CA ARG A 62 -16.99 8.72 -0.77
C ARG A 62 -16.88 9.63 0.46
N TYR A 63 -15.90 9.37 1.31
CA TYR A 63 -15.66 10.06 2.58
C TYR A 63 -14.18 10.44 2.70
N PRO A 64 -13.72 11.51 2.03
CA PRO A 64 -12.30 11.79 1.82
C PRO A 64 -11.48 11.87 3.12
N VAL A 65 -11.95 12.62 4.10
CA VAL A 65 -11.25 12.79 5.39
C VAL A 65 -11.15 11.47 6.14
N ILE A 66 -12.24 10.70 6.18
CA ILE A 66 -12.29 9.42 6.90
C ILE A 66 -11.40 8.40 6.18
N GLY A 67 -11.54 8.26 4.86
CA GLY A 67 -10.76 7.30 4.09
C GLY A 67 -9.27 7.60 4.11
N ALA A 68 -8.87 8.86 3.96
CA ALA A 68 -7.46 9.26 4.10
C ALA A 68 -6.90 8.93 5.48
N SER A 69 -7.62 9.28 6.55
CA SER A 69 -7.19 9.01 7.92
C SER A 69 -7.04 7.51 8.18
N LEU A 70 -8.04 6.72 7.78
CA LEU A 70 -8.02 5.27 7.94
C LEU A 70 -6.91 4.62 7.11
N THR A 71 -6.64 5.13 5.90
CA THR A 71 -5.54 4.64 5.05
C THR A 71 -4.19 4.85 5.73
N LEU A 72 -3.94 6.05 6.27
CA LEU A 72 -2.70 6.37 6.98
C LEU A 72 -2.53 5.52 8.24
N VAL A 73 -3.60 5.35 9.04
CA VAL A 73 -3.58 4.48 10.22
C VAL A 73 -3.31 3.03 9.83
N ALA A 74 -4.00 2.52 8.81
CA ALA A 74 -3.82 1.16 8.32
C ALA A 74 -2.36 0.92 7.88
N ASN A 75 -1.77 1.87 7.16
CA ASN A 75 -0.38 1.75 6.74
C ASN A 75 0.60 1.83 7.91
N ALA A 76 0.36 2.72 8.88
CA ALA A 76 1.13 2.80 10.11
C ALA A 76 1.05 1.48 10.90
N VAL A 77 -0.12 0.83 10.98
CA VAL A 77 -0.28 -0.48 11.62
C VAL A 77 0.63 -1.54 10.98
N VAL A 78 0.72 -1.58 9.64
CA VAL A 78 1.63 -2.53 8.95
C VAL A 78 3.09 -2.21 9.23
N LEU A 79 3.48 -0.92 9.18
CA LEU A 79 4.85 -0.48 9.44
C LEU A 79 5.29 -0.70 10.89
N LEU A 80 4.34 -0.72 11.83
CA LEU A 80 4.59 -0.98 13.25
C LEU A 80 4.46 -2.47 13.61
N ALA A 81 3.93 -3.32 12.72
CA ALA A 81 3.83 -4.76 12.95
C ALA A 81 5.16 -5.45 13.33
N PRO A 82 6.34 -5.02 12.80
CA PRO A 82 7.64 -5.57 13.20
C PRO A 82 7.99 -5.46 14.68
N PHE A 83 7.35 -4.55 15.42
CA PHE A 83 7.58 -4.40 16.86
C PHE A 83 6.85 -5.45 17.71
N ARG A 84 5.99 -6.28 17.10
CA ARG A 84 5.34 -7.40 17.79
C ARG A 84 6.33 -8.55 18.02
N PRO A 85 6.33 -9.22 19.19
CA PRO A 85 7.21 -10.36 19.48
C PRO A 85 7.21 -11.46 18.40
N GLY A 86 6.03 -11.89 17.94
CA GLY A 86 5.89 -12.98 16.95
C GLY A 86 6.47 -12.67 15.57
N TRP A 87 6.75 -11.41 15.24
CA TRP A 87 7.33 -11.02 13.96
C TRP A 87 8.73 -11.57 13.74
N ARG A 88 9.52 -11.71 14.82
CA ARG A 88 10.91 -12.19 14.76
C ARG A 88 11.01 -13.65 14.34
N GLU A 89 9.90 -14.38 14.40
CA GLU A 89 9.83 -15.80 14.06
C GLU A 89 9.59 -16.02 12.56
N TRP A 90 9.23 -14.96 11.82
CA TRP A 90 8.99 -15.07 10.39
C TRP A 90 10.29 -15.26 9.61
N PRO A 91 10.27 -16.04 8.50
CA PRO A 91 11.39 -16.06 7.58
C PRO A 91 11.69 -14.64 7.10
N ARG A 92 12.94 -14.19 7.28
CA ARG A 92 13.37 -12.79 7.07
C ARG A 92 12.93 -12.22 5.72
N ARG A 93 12.95 -13.02 4.65
CA ARG A 93 12.53 -12.60 3.30
C ARG A 93 11.07 -12.12 3.25
N HIS A 94 10.17 -12.80 3.96
CA HIS A 94 8.74 -12.45 3.97
C HIS A 94 8.48 -11.24 4.87
N ALA A 95 9.13 -11.19 6.03
CA ALA A 95 9.09 -10.02 6.92
C ALA A 95 9.59 -8.73 6.21
N VAL A 96 10.75 -8.80 5.55
CA VAL A 96 11.30 -7.67 4.79
C VAL A 96 10.37 -7.29 3.63
N ALA A 97 9.84 -8.27 2.89
CA ALA A 97 8.91 -8.00 1.79
C ALA A 97 7.69 -7.20 2.25
N VAL A 98 7.06 -7.56 3.38
CA VAL A 98 5.90 -6.82 3.92
C VAL A 98 6.25 -5.38 4.27
N VAL A 99 7.39 -5.16 4.94
CA VAL A 99 7.82 -3.80 5.32
C VAL A 99 8.12 -2.95 4.07
N VAL A 100 8.83 -3.51 3.10
CA VAL A 100 9.14 -2.79 1.85
C VAL A 100 7.86 -2.43 1.11
N LEU A 101 6.91 -3.38 0.97
CA LEU A 101 5.63 -3.12 0.31
C LEU A 101 4.77 -2.09 1.08
N ALA A 102 4.81 -2.08 2.41
CA ALA A 102 4.16 -1.06 3.22
C ALA A 102 4.80 0.33 3.08
N LEU A 103 6.12 0.40 2.85
CA LEU A 103 6.79 1.67 2.53
C LEU A 103 6.43 2.17 1.13
N VAL A 104 6.30 1.27 0.15
CA VAL A 104 5.78 1.63 -1.19
C VAL A 104 4.35 2.16 -1.09
N ALA A 105 3.49 1.52 -0.29
CA ALA A 105 2.15 2.03 -0.02
C ALA A 105 2.17 3.36 0.77
N ALA A 106 3.16 3.55 1.67
CA ALA A 106 3.32 4.80 2.43
C ALA A 106 3.60 5.98 1.50
N ASP A 107 4.48 5.78 0.52
CA ASP A 107 4.82 6.78 -0.49
C ASP A 107 3.55 7.37 -1.12
N ASP A 108 2.68 6.51 -1.63
CA ASP A 108 1.45 6.92 -2.30
C ASP A 108 0.46 7.62 -1.35
N SER A 109 0.16 6.97 -0.23
CA SER A 109 -0.86 7.47 0.70
C SER A 109 -0.45 8.79 1.36
N LEU A 110 0.84 9.01 1.64
CA LEU A 110 1.36 10.28 2.17
C LEU A 110 1.29 11.39 1.14
N GLN A 111 1.59 11.10 -0.13
CA GLN A 111 1.43 12.03 -1.23
C GLN A 111 -0.03 12.50 -1.32
N HIS A 112 -0.98 11.56 -1.40
CA HIS A 112 -2.39 11.90 -1.61
C HIS A 112 -3.06 12.51 -0.37
N ALA A 113 -2.67 12.07 0.83
CA ALA A 113 -3.27 12.58 2.06
C ALA A 113 -2.67 13.93 2.46
N LEU A 114 -1.36 14.11 2.34
CA LEU A 114 -0.63 15.23 2.95
C LEU A 114 0.00 16.18 1.93
N GLY A 115 0.02 15.83 0.63
CA GLY A 115 0.68 16.61 -0.40
C GLY A 115 2.20 16.55 -0.30
N TRP A 116 2.73 15.50 0.34
CA TRP A 116 4.17 15.32 0.50
C TRP A 116 4.82 14.93 -0.82
N HIS A 117 6.05 15.39 -1.01
CA HIS A 117 6.88 14.93 -2.11
C HIS A 117 7.47 13.57 -1.75
N THR A 118 7.06 12.53 -2.47
CA THR A 118 7.49 11.15 -2.21
C THR A 118 8.24 10.59 -3.42
N PRO A 119 9.32 9.81 -3.21
CA PRO A 119 10.24 9.44 -4.28
C PRO A 119 9.61 8.59 -5.39
N ILE A 120 8.70 7.67 -5.06
CA ILE A 120 8.10 6.77 -6.07
C ILE A 120 7.09 7.54 -6.91
N ASP A 121 6.23 8.34 -6.29
CA ASP A 121 5.34 9.25 -7.02
C ASP A 121 6.11 10.22 -7.93
N SER A 122 7.23 10.74 -7.45
CA SER A 122 8.10 11.63 -8.24
C SER A 122 8.69 10.91 -9.45
N ALA A 123 9.20 9.68 -9.27
CA ALA A 123 9.70 8.87 -10.36
C ALA A 123 8.60 8.48 -11.36
N TRP A 124 7.39 8.20 -10.87
CA TRP A 124 6.23 7.90 -11.69
C TRP A 124 5.85 9.10 -12.58
N LYS A 125 5.80 10.30 -12.00
CA LYS A 125 5.52 11.57 -12.70
C LYS A 125 6.64 11.99 -13.64
N ALA A 126 7.90 11.65 -13.35
CA ALA A 126 9.07 11.98 -14.18
C ALA A 126 9.24 11.10 -15.44
N GLY A 127 8.28 10.24 -15.77
CA GLY A 127 8.29 9.40 -16.98
C GLY A 127 8.20 7.90 -16.73
N GLY A 128 8.15 7.47 -15.45
CA GLY A 128 7.89 6.08 -15.09
C GLY A 128 6.58 5.57 -15.68
N ARG A 129 5.52 6.39 -15.63
CA ARG A 129 4.22 6.08 -16.24
C ARG A 129 4.34 5.73 -17.73
N THR A 130 4.97 6.61 -18.51
CA THR A 130 5.14 6.45 -19.97
C THR A 130 5.93 5.18 -20.31
N THR A 131 6.95 4.88 -19.51
CA THR A 131 7.80 3.69 -19.71
C THR A 131 6.99 2.41 -19.50
N VAL A 132 6.22 2.33 -18.41
CA VAL A 132 5.41 1.14 -18.09
C VAL A 132 4.30 0.93 -19.10
N THR A 133 3.59 1.99 -19.52
CA THR A 133 2.54 1.87 -20.54
C THR A 133 3.11 1.41 -21.87
N HIS A 134 4.25 1.96 -22.29
CA HIS A 134 4.90 1.57 -23.54
C HIS A 134 5.35 0.10 -23.54
N LEU A 135 5.95 -0.36 -22.44
CA LEU A 135 6.31 -1.78 -22.29
C LEU A 135 5.07 -2.70 -22.34
N GLY A 136 3.97 -2.30 -21.70
CA GLY A 136 2.71 -3.03 -21.76
C GLY A 136 2.15 -3.12 -23.19
N GLU A 137 2.20 -2.04 -23.95
CA GLU A 137 1.81 -1.99 -25.36
C GLU A 137 2.66 -2.94 -26.21
N LEU A 138 3.98 -2.93 -26.03
CA LEU A 138 4.89 -3.83 -26.75
C LEU A 138 4.61 -5.31 -26.46
N VAL A 139 4.36 -5.66 -25.19
CA VAL A 139 4.02 -7.04 -24.81
C VAL A 139 2.68 -7.45 -25.41
N ALA A 140 1.67 -6.59 -25.35
CA ALA A 140 0.35 -6.87 -25.92
C ALA A 140 0.39 -7.05 -27.44
N GLN A 141 1.27 -6.33 -28.15
CA GLN A 141 1.48 -6.49 -29.59
C GLN A 141 2.26 -7.76 -29.96
N ALA A 142 3.00 -8.33 -29.03
CA ALA A 142 3.80 -9.54 -29.25
C ALA A 142 3.04 -10.85 -28.97
N LEU A 143 1.82 -10.77 -28.41
CA LEU A 143 0.91 -11.89 -28.15
C LEU A 143 -0.12 -12.03 -29.27
#